data_AF-A0A9P7ATX8-F1
#
_entry.id   AF-A0A9P7ATX8-F1
#
_cell.length_a   1.000
_cell.length_b   1.000
_cell.length_c   1.000
_cell.angle_alpha   90.00
_cell.angle_beta   90.00
_cell.angle_gamma   90.00
#
_symmetry.space_group_name_H-M   'P 1'
#
loop_
_entity.id
_entity.type
_entity.pdbx_description
1 polymer ?
#
loop_
_entity_poly.entity_id
_entity_poly.type
_entity_poly.pdbx_seq_one_letter_code
_entity_poly.pdbx_strand_id
1 'polypeptide(L)'
;MESTEYKELLHSLVMYAPLQTEPIKEAVAKYSSWVMLSHRWERKEPLLHDIQDKVIYDLDPVGTMVELQKFCKVARDTGHRWVWSDTCCIDQNNNVEVQQSVNSMFVWYHHSALTVVYLLDVPPSSESGVLANSTWNTQGWTVQEFLAPKIVLFYQTDWTPYLDSRSCNHKWSVAIMWELERSTGINARALVDFRPGTKDA
;
A
#
# COMPACT_ATOMS: atom_id res chain seq x y z
N MET A 1 -24.16 7.65 -5.08
CA MET A 1 -24.58 8.26 -6.36
C MET A 1 -23.47 7.97 -7.36
N GLU A 2 -23.68 7.05 -8.29
CA GLU A 2 -22.70 6.73 -9.32
C GLU A 2 -22.41 7.97 -10.19
N SER A 3 -21.13 8.31 -10.35
CA SER A 3 -20.71 9.51 -11.08
C SER A 3 -21.11 9.42 -12.56
N THR A 4 -21.31 10.58 -13.18
CA THR A 4 -21.68 10.68 -14.60
C THR A 4 -20.63 10.01 -15.49
N GLU A 5 -19.35 10.15 -15.14
CA GLU A 5 -18.25 9.52 -15.86
C GLU A 5 -18.34 7.98 -15.82
N TYR A 6 -18.74 7.39 -14.70
CA TYR A 6 -18.92 5.94 -14.57
C TYR A 6 -20.03 5.41 -15.49
N LYS A 7 -21.14 6.14 -15.59
CA LYS A 7 -22.28 5.75 -16.46
C LYS A 7 -21.95 5.89 -17.94
N GLU A 8 -21.20 6.92 -18.33
CA GLU A 8 -20.74 7.09 -19.71
C GLU A 8 -19.75 6.01 -20.12
N LEU A 9 -18.85 5.62 -19.21
CA LEU A 9 -17.87 4.56 -19.44
C LEU A 9 -18.55 3.19 -19.59
N LEU A 10 -19.55 2.89 -18.75
CA LEU A 10 -20.39 1.69 -18.88
C LEU A 10 -21.20 1.67 -20.18
N HIS A 11 -21.81 2.80 -20.57
CA HIS A 11 -22.58 2.89 -21.80
C HIS A 11 -21.70 2.68 -23.05
N SER A 12 -20.47 3.20 -23.03
CA SER A 12 -19.49 2.97 -24.10
C SER A 12 -19.02 1.51 -24.17
N LEU A 13 -18.87 0.82 -23.04
CA LEU A 13 -18.50 -0.60 -22.98
C LEU A 13 -19.56 -1.54 -23.57
N VAL A 14 -20.84 -1.15 -23.49
CA VAL A 14 -21.98 -1.94 -24.01
C VAL A 14 -22.16 -1.78 -25.52
N MET A 15 -21.81 -0.61 -26.07
CA MET A 15 -22.09 -0.26 -27.47
C MET A 15 -21.01 -0.71 -28.47
N TYR A 16 -19.76 -0.93 -28.04
CA TYR A 16 -18.67 -1.36 -28.91
C TYR A 16 -18.27 -2.82 -28.61
N ALA A 17 -18.34 -3.66 -29.65
CA ALA A 17 -18.14 -5.11 -29.64
C ALA A 17 -16.88 -5.61 -28.86
N PRO A 18 -16.82 -6.92 -28.50
CA PRO A 18 -15.83 -7.46 -27.54
C PRO A 18 -14.35 -7.23 -27.91
N LEU A 19 -14.04 -7.03 -29.20
CA LEU A 19 -12.68 -6.93 -29.74
C LEU A 19 -11.92 -5.64 -29.35
N GLN A 20 -12.60 -4.59 -28.88
CA GLN A 20 -11.96 -3.35 -28.40
C GLN A 20 -12.05 -3.17 -26.88
N THR A 21 -12.61 -4.14 -26.17
CA THR A 21 -12.78 -4.03 -24.71
C THR A 21 -11.48 -4.26 -23.94
N GLU A 22 -10.53 -5.02 -24.47
CA GLU A 22 -9.27 -5.33 -23.76
C GLU A 22 -8.38 -4.10 -23.51
N PRO A 23 -8.09 -3.23 -24.51
CA PRO A 23 -7.34 -1.99 -24.25
C PRO A 23 -8.05 -1.05 -23.26
N ILE A 24 -9.38 -1.00 -23.30
CA ILE A 24 -10.18 -0.20 -22.37
C ILE A 24 -10.11 -0.77 -20.97
N LYS A 25 -10.27 -2.10 -20.81
CA LYS A 25 -10.14 -2.79 -19.52
C LYS A 25 -8.74 -2.59 -18.93
N GLU A 26 -7.70 -2.72 -19.74
CA GLU A 26 -6.32 -2.51 -19.29
C GLU A 26 -6.08 -1.05 -18.85
N ALA A 27 -6.58 -0.08 -19.64
CA ALA A 27 -6.50 1.33 -19.29
C ALA A 27 -7.25 1.64 -17.99
N VAL A 28 -8.47 1.11 -17.82
CA VAL A 28 -9.27 1.27 -16.60
C VAL A 28 -8.57 0.62 -15.42
N ALA A 29 -8.13 -0.64 -15.53
CA ALA A 29 -7.44 -1.35 -14.47
C ALA A 29 -6.16 -0.62 -14.02
N LYS A 30 -5.39 -0.10 -14.98
CA LYS A 30 -4.20 0.70 -14.69
C LYS A 30 -4.57 2.02 -14.03
N TYR A 31 -5.60 2.71 -14.51
CA TYR A 31 -6.04 3.99 -13.95
C TYR A 31 -6.61 3.86 -12.54
N SER A 32 -7.35 2.78 -12.26
CA SER A 32 -7.99 2.51 -10.96
C SER A 32 -7.07 1.80 -9.97
N SER A 33 -5.84 1.45 -10.38
CA SER A 33 -4.88 0.80 -9.51
C SER A 33 -4.39 1.75 -8.41
N TRP A 34 -4.22 1.21 -7.20
CA TRP A 34 -3.81 1.97 -6.03
C TRP A 34 -2.56 1.39 -5.36
N VAL A 35 -1.85 2.26 -4.66
CA VAL A 35 -0.72 1.91 -3.79
C VAL A 35 -1.18 1.98 -2.34
N MET A 36 -0.82 0.99 -1.54
CA MET A 36 -1.12 0.99 -0.09
C MET A 36 0.09 1.40 0.72
N LEU A 37 -0.13 2.21 1.75
CA LEU A 37 0.85 2.48 2.79
C LEU A 37 0.69 1.47 3.92
N SER A 38 1.80 0.88 4.32
CA SER A 38 1.94 0.10 5.55
C SER A 38 3.01 0.78 6.38
N HIS A 39 2.64 1.24 7.58
CA HIS A 39 3.56 1.91 8.49
C HIS A 39 3.11 1.71 9.94
N ARG A 40 3.97 2.09 10.87
CA ARG A 40 3.59 2.09 12.28
C ARG A 40 2.89 3.40 12.62
N TRP A 41 1.63 3.33 13.04
CA TRP A 41 0.88 4.51 13.48
C TRP A 41 1.63 5.26 14.57
N GLU A 42 1.78 6.57 14.35
CA GLU A 42 2.22 7.50 15.37
C GLU A 42 1.04 8.11 16.13
N ARG A 43 1.33 8.98 17.10
CA ARG A 43 0.30 9.59 17.96
C ARG A 43 -0.58 10.63 17.26
N LYS A 44 -0.18 11.11 16.08
CA LYS A 44 -0.86 12.19 15.35
C LYS A 44 -0.81 11.90 13.85
N GLU A 45 -1.62 10.97 13.39
CA GLU A 45 -1.78 10.68 11.96
C GLU A 45 -2.85 11.59 11.34
N PRO A 46 -2.73 11.98 10.05
CA PRO A 46 -3.81 12.68 9.37
C PRO A 46 -5.04 11.79 9.29
N LEU A 47 -6.20 12.30 9.67
CA LEU A 47 -7.48 11.61 9.54
C LEU A 47 -8.19 11.99 8.25
N LEU A 48 -9.24 11.25 7.89
CA LEU A 48 -10.02 11.52 6.68
C LEU A 48 -10.45 12.99 6.59
N HIS A 49 -11.01 13.56 7.66
CA HIS A 49 -11.46 14.95 7.71
C HIS A 49 -10.32 15.98 7.65
N ASP A 50 -9.08 15.59 7.96
CA ASP A 50 -7.93 16.48 7.86
C ASP A 50 -7.54 16.73 6.40
N ILE A 51 -7.79 15.75 5.53
CA ILE A 51 -7.38 15.78 4.12
C ILE A 51 -8.54 15.87 3.11
N GLN A 52 -9.77 15.57 3.56
CA GLN A 52 -10.95 15.57 2.69
C GLN A 52 -11.15 16.94 2.03
N ASP A 53 -11.37 16.91 0.72
CA ASP A 53 -11.55 18.08 -0.14
C ASP A 53 -10.38 19.08 -0.14
N LYS A 54 -9.18 18.63 0.25
CA LYS A 54 -7.95 19.45 0.27
C LYS A 54 -6.89 18.87 -0.65
N VAL A 55 -6.02 19.74 -1.14
CA VAL A 55 -4.79 19.34 -1.82
C VAL A 55 -3.73 19.07 -0.76
N ILE A 56 -3.29 17.81 -0.64
CA ILE A 56 -2.33 17.40 0.39
C ILE A 56 -1.02 18.22 0.39
N TYR A 57 -0.58 18.68 -0.78
CA TYR A 57 0.63 19.49 -0.92
C TYR A 57 0.45 20.97 -0.53
N ASP A 58 -0.79 21.43 -0.32
CA ASP A 58 -1.08 22.77 0.18
C ASP A 58 -1.18 22.79 1.72
N LEU A 59 -1.19 21.62 2.36
CA LEU A 59 -1.19 21.48 3.82
C LEU A 59 0.22 21.62 4.39
N ASP A 60 0.32 22.15 5.61
CA ASP A 60 1.60 22.35 6.30
C ASP A 60 2.35 21.01 6.46
N PRO A 61 3.61 20.92 5.99
CA PRO A 61 4.40 19.70 6.03
C PRO A 61 4.99 19.49 7.44
N VAL A 62 4.14 19.16 8.41
CA VAL A 62 4.52 18.96 9.81
C VAL A 62 4.17 17.55 10.27
N GLY A 63 5.11 16.88 10.93
CA GLY A 63 4.93 15.54 11.47
C GLY A 63 4.58 14.52 10.37
N THR A 64 3.62 13.66 10.65
CA THR A 64 3.10 12.59 9.78
C THR A 64 2.52 13.09 8.44
N MET A 65 2.15 14.38 8.33
CA MET A 65 1.74 14.95 7.05
C MET A 65 2.88 14.90 6.02
N VAL A 66 4.14 15.02 6.47
CA VAL A 66 5.31 14.87 5.60
C VAL A 66 5.40 13.45 5.06
N GLU A 67 5.10 12.45 5.89
CA GLU A 67 5.10 11.04 5.50
C GLU A 67 4.06 10.77 4.43
N LEU A 68 2.84 11.27 4.63
CA LEU A 68 1.75 11.13 3.66
C LEU A 68 2.09 11.82 2.32
N GLN A 69 2.67 13.02 2.35
CA GLN A 69 3.12 13.73 1.15
C GLN A 69 4.23 12.98 0.40
N LYS A 70 5.17 12.39 1.13
CA LYS A 70 6.26 11.57 0.59
C LYS A 70 5.74 10.25 0.01
N PHE A 71 4.79 9.61 0.69
CA PHE A 71 4.10 8.43 0.19
C PHE A 71 3.37 8.72 -1.13
N CYS A 72 2.60 9.81 -1.20
CA CYS A 72 1.96 10.24 -2.45
C CYS A 72 2.99 10.46 -3.57
N LYS A 73 4.16 11.00 -3.24
CA LYS A 73 5.25 11.16 -4.21
C LYS A 73 5.76 9.81 -4.71
N VAL A 74 6.02 8.85 -3.83
CA VAL A 74 6.46 7.48 -4.21
C VAL A 74 5.41 6.80 -5.10
N ALA A 75 4.13 6.91 -4.76
CA ALA A 75 3.06 6.35 -5.58
C ALA A 75 3.03 6.96 -6.99
N ARG A 76 3.21 8.28 -7.09
CA ARG A 76 3.28 8.99 -8.37
C ARG A 76 4.52 8.60 -9.19
N ASP A 77 5.67 8.51 -8.54
CA ASP A 77 6.94 8.15 -9.19
C ASP A 77 6.94 6.69 -9.68
N THR A 78 6.09 5.83 -9.09
CA THR A 78 5.81 4.46 -9.55
C THR A 78 4.68 4.36 -10.58
N GLY A 79 4.08 5.49 -10.98
CA GLY A 79 3.09 5.56 -12.05
C GLY A 79 1.63 5.40 -11.61
N HIS A 80 1.35 5.48 -10.31
CA HIS A 80 0.01 5.32 -9.74
C HIS A 80 -0.61 6.67 -9.38
N ARG A 81 -1.94 6.77 -9.49
CA ARG A 81 -2.72 7.99 -9.18
C ARG A 81 -3.47 7.89 -7.86
N TRP A 82 -3.74 6.68 -7.40
CA TRP A 82 -4.49 6.42 -6.20
C TRP A 82 -3.58 5.87 -5.12
N VAL A 83 -3.79 6.35 -3.92
CA VAL A 83 -3.11 5.89 -2.72
C VAL A 83 -4.15 5.53 -1.67
N TRP A 84 -3.79 4.63 -0.77
CA TRP A 84 -4.63 4.23 0.34
C TRP A 84 -3.79 4.16 1.61
N SER A 85 -4.31 4.77 2.68
CA SER A 85 -3.78 4.69 4.05
C SER A 85 -4.97 4.55 4.99
N ASP A 86 -4.86 3.65 5.96
CA ASP A 86 -5.91 3.30 6.90
C ASP A 86 -6.42 4.49 7.73
N THR A 87 -5.53 5.37 8.18
CA THR A 87 -5.86 6.52 9.03
C THR A 87 -6.71 7.57 8.32
N CYS A 88 -6.43 7.81 7.02
CA CYS A 88 -7.07 8.87 6.25
C CYS A 88 -8.01 8.40 5.13
N CYS A 89 -8.09 7.10 4.84
CA CYS A 89 -9.01 6.53 3.85
C CYS A 89 -10.16 5.70 4.46
N ILE A 90 -10.15 5.49 5.79
CA ILE A 90 -11.28 4.92 6.53
C ILE A 90 -11.84 6.04 7.42
N ASP A 91 -13.15 6.24 7.42
CA ASP A 91 -13.77 7.12 8.42
C ASP A 91 -13.71 6.47 9.81
N GLN A 92 -12.70 6.86 10.59
CA GLN A 92 -12.47 6.39 11.95
C GLN A 92 -13.62 6.74 12.92
N ASN A 93 -14.53 7.64 12.54
CA ASN A 93 -15.73 7.96 13.32
C ASN A 93 -16.92 7.05 13.00
N ASN A 94 -16.82 6.22 11.96
CA ASN A 94 -17.86 5.30 11.52
C ASN A 94 -17.49 3.86 11.87
N ASN A 95 -17.90 3.41 13.05
CA ASN A 95 -17.58 2.06 13.55
C ASN A 95 -18.00 0.92 12.60
N VAL A 96 -19.08 1.10 11.83
CA VAL A 96 -19.53 0.08 10.86
C VAL A 96 -18.51 -0.03 9.72
N GLU A 97 -18.05 1.10 9.20
CA GLU A 97 -17.04 1.15 8.16
C GLU A 97 -15.68 0.66 8.67
N VAL A 98 -15.26 1.03 9.88
CA VAL A 98 -14.05 0.50 10.51
C VAL A 98 -14.11 -1.02 10.58
N GLN A 99 -15.21 -1.59 11.06
CA GLN A 99 -15.37 -3.04 11.16
C GLN A 99 -15.35 -3.72 9.78
N GLN A 100 -16.01 -3.14 8.78
CA GLN A 100 -16.01 -3.65 7.41
C GLN A 100 -14.60 -3.59 6.79
N SER A 101 -13.87 -2.51 7.06
CA SER A 101 -12.51 -2.30 6.58
C SER A 101 -11.54 -3.31 7.18
N VAL A 102 -11.65 -3.58 8.48
CA VAL A 102 -10.86 -4.62 9.17
C VAL A 102 -11.05 -5.99 8.51
N ASN A 103 -12.30 -6.35 8.18
CA ASN A 103 -12.59 -7.62 7.52
C ASN A 103 -12.11 -7.65 6.05
N SER A 104 -11.98 -6.49 5.41
CA SER A 104 -11.61 -6.37 3.99
C SER A 104 -10.11 -6.15 3.77
N MET A 105 -9.35 -5.84 4.82
CA MET A 105 -7.99 -5.32 4.70
C MET A 105 -7.04 -6.28 3.96
N PHE A 106 -7.14 -7.58 4.23
CA PHE A 106 -6.36 -8.58 3.50
C PHE A 106 -6.65 -8.54 1.99
N VAL A 107 -7.92 -8.43 1.60
CA VAL A 107 -8.35 -8.37 0.20
C VAL A 107 -7.87 -7.09 -0.47
N TRP A 108 -7.87 -5.97 0.25
CA TRP A 108 -7.37 -4.69 -0.25
C TRP A 108 -5.86 -4.75 -0.48
N TYR A 109 -5.09 -5.26 0.48
CA TYR A 109 -3.66 -5.49 0.30
C TYR A 109 -3.36 -6.44 -0.84
N HIS A 110 -4.11 -7.54 -0.97
CA HIS A 110 -3.94 -8.52 -2.05
C HIS A 110 -4.13 -7.92 -3.45
N HIS A 111 -5.12 -7.02 -3.60
CA HIS A 111 -5.46 -6.39 -4.88
C HIS A 111 -4.74 -5.07 -5.15
N SER A 112 -4.00 -4.53 -4.17
CA SER A 112 -3.15 -3.37 -4.39
C SER A 112 -2.14 -3.63 -5.51
N ALA A 113 -1.81 -2.57 -6.26
CA ALA A 113 -0.77 -2.66 -7.27
C ALA A 113 0.62 -2.82 -6.64
N LEU A 114 0.80 -2.18 -5.49
CA LEU A 114 2.01 -2.13 -4.70
C LEU A 114 1.66 -1.78 -3.25
N THR A 115 2.34 -2.42 -2.30
CA THR A 115 2.42 -1.93 -0.92
C THR A 115 3.77 -1.28 -0.67
N VAL A 116 3.74 -0.04 -0.19
CA VAL A 116 4.91 0.67 0.34
C VAL A 116 4.94 0.47 1.84
N VAL A 117 5.97 -0.20 2.33
CA VAL A 117 6.24 -0.34 3.76
C VAL A 117 7.23 0.75 4.18
N TYR A 118 6.79 1.66 5.03
CA TYR A 118 7.64 2.73 5.56
C TYR A 118 8.17 2.36 6.94
N LEU A 119 9.49 2.33 7.06
CA LEU A 119 10.23 1.91 8.25
C LEU A 119 10.79 3.14 8.96
N LEU A 120 9.96 3.77 9.79
CA LEU A 120 10.32 5.00 10.50
C LEU A 120 11.60 4.88 11.34
N ASP A 121 11.86 3.69 11.90
CA ASP A 121 12.96 3.40 12.81
C ASP A 121 14.20 2.77 12.14
N VAL A 122 14.23 2.72 10.81
CA VAL A 122 15.37 2.20 10.03
C VAL A 122 16.08 3.36 9.32
N PRO A 123 17.24 3.82 9.82
CA PRO A 123 18.02 4.87 9.16
C PRO A 123 18.68 4.38 7.85
N PRO A 124 19.02 5.29 6.92
CA PRO A 124 19.60 4.93 5.62
C PRO A 124 20.96 4.25 5.73
N SER A 125 21.76 4.60 6.75
CA SER A 125 23.08 4.00 7.00
C SER A 125 23.01 2.64 7.72
N SER A 126 21.83 2.05 7.86
CA SER A 126 21.66 0.75 8.49
C SER A 126 22.23 -0.37 7.64
N GLU A 127 23.01 -1.24 8.27
CA GLU A 127 23.42 -2.51 7.67
C GLU A 127 22.22 -3.46 7.53
N SER A 128 22.37 -4.51 6.72
CA SER A 128 21.38 -5.60 6.67
C SER A 128 21.24 -6.25 8.04
N GLY A 129 20.01 -6.59 8.41
CA GLY A 129 19.62 -7.17 9.69
C GLY A 129 18.71 -6.25 10.52
N VAL A 130 18.69 -4.94 10.22
CA VAL A 130 17.94 -3.96 11.03
C VAL A 130 16.44 -4.09 10.84
N LEU A 131 15.95 -4.49 9.66
CA LEU A 131 14.52 -4.72 9.42
C LEU A 131 13.97 -5.74 10.42
N ALA A 132 14.71 -6.81 10.71
CA ALA A 132 14.25 -7.87 11.63
C ALA A 132 13.88 -7.34 13.04
N ASN A 133 14.47 -6.23 13.45
CA ASN A 133 14.23 -5.60 14.75
C ASN A 133 13.36 -4.34 14.65
N SER A 134 12.89 -3.97 13.45
CA SER A 134 12.03 -2.81 13.27
C SER A 134 10.73 -2.98 14.05
N THR A 135 10.32 -1.90 14.68
CA THR A 135 9.04 -1.71 15.35
C THR A 135 7.84 -1.99 14.43
N TRP A 136 8.00 -1.87 13.11
CA TRP A 136 6.99 -2.31 12.15
C TRP A 136 6.69 -3.82 12.26
N ASN A 137 7.69 -4.67 12.54
CA ASN A 137 7.50 -6.12 12.70
C ASN A 137 6.76 -6.53 13.97
N THR A 138 6.51 -5.60 14.89
CA THR A 138 5.83 -5.89 16.16
C THR A 138 4.32 -5.68 16.12
N GLN A 139 3.76 -5.24 15.00
CA GLN A 139 2.32 -5.05 14.86
C GLN A 139 1.63 -6.36 14.45
N GLY A 140 0.43 -6.59 14.99
CA GLY A 140 -0.36 -7.78 14.66
C GLY A 140 -0.78 -7.88 13.19
N TRP A 141 -0.76 -6.75 12.47
CA TRP A 141 -1.17 -6.67 11.06
C TRP A 141 -0.04 -6.84 10.05
N THR A 142 1.22 -6.56 10.44
CA THR A 142 2.44 -6.62 9.60
C THR A 142 2.47 -7.82 8.65
N VAL A 143 2.11 -8.99 9.18
CA VAL A 143 2.10 -10.24 8.43
C VAL A 143 1.15 -10.16 7.24
N GLN A 144 -0.06 -9.62 7.40
CA GLN A 144 -1.01 -9.46 6.31
C GLN A 144 -0.55 -8.40 5.31
N GLU A 145 -0.05 -7.27 5.80
CA GLU A 145 0.35 -6.12 4.97
C GLU A 145 1.50 -6.45 4.03
N PHE A 146 2.37 -7.40 4.39
CA PHE A 146 3.43 -7.89 3.52
C PHE A 146 3.07 -9.20 2.80
N LEU A 147 2.38 -10.15 3.42
CA LEU A 147 2.06 -11.44 2.77
C LEU A 147 1.03 -11.30 1.66
N ALA A 148 -0.06 -10.56 1.91
CA ALA A 148 -1.17 -10.43 0.96
C ALA A 148 -0.79 -9.81 -0.39
N PRO A 149 -0.05 -8.68 -0.46
CA PRO A 149 0.25 -8.02 -1.73
C PRO A 149 1.22 -8.82 -2.59
N LYS A 150 1.12 -8.63 -3.91
CA LYS A 150 2.02 -9.28 -4.87
C LYS A 150 3.38 -8.57 -4.96
N ILE A 151 3.38 -7.25 -4.75
CA ILE A 151 4.55 -6.39 -4.85
C ILE A 151 4.66 -5.59 -3.55
N VAL A 152 5.85 -5.61 -2.95
CA VAL A 152 6.16 -4.80 -1.77
C VAL A 152 7.47 -4.08 -1.98
N LEU A 153 7.53 -2.81 -1.57
CA LEU A 153 8.75 -2.02 -1.49
C LEU A 153 8.92 -1.50 -0.06
N PHE A 154 10.10 -1.73 0.51
CA PHE A 154 10.47 -1.23 1.84
C PHE A 154 11.25 0.08 1.68
N TYR A 155 10.86 1.09 2.45
CA TYR A 155 11.48 2.41 2.47
C TYR A 155 12.00 2.72 3.87
N GLN A 156 13.19 3.30 3.93
CA GLN A 156 13.83 3.78 5.16
C GLN A 156 13.28 5.15 5.58
N THR A 157 13.69 5.64 6.74
CA THR A 157 13.21 6.90 7.34
C THR A 157 13.36 8.14 6.43
N ASP A 158 14.33 8.15 5.51
CA ASP A 158 14.56 9.23 4.54
C ASP A 158 13.87 9.01 3.18
N TRP A 159 13.02 7.98 3.08
CA TRP A 159 12.30 7.59 1.86
C TRP A 159 13.22 7.08 0.73
N THR A 160 14.38 6.54 1.04
CA THR A 160 15.15 5.70 0.10
C THR A 160 14.72 4.23 0.20
N PRO A 161 14.85 3.44 -0.89
CA PRO A 161 14.62 1.99 -0.83
C PRO A 161 15.58 1.31 0.14
N TYR A 162 15.08 0.44 1.02
CA TYR A 162 15.90 -0.33 1.95
C TYR A 162 16.94 -1.19 1.21
N LEU A 163 18.18 -1.18 1.72
CA LEU A 163 19.36 -1.85 1.13
C LEU A 163 19.72 -1.35 -0.27
N ASP A 164 19.38 -0.11 -0.62
CA ASP A 164 19.57 0.49 -1.96
C ASP A 164 19.05 -0.42 -3.10
N SER A 165 18.05 -1.23 -2.77
CA SER A 165 17.51 -2.22 -3.69
C SER A 165 16.84 -1.50 -4.86
N ARG A 166 17.39 -1.70 -6.07
CA ARG A 166 16.77 -1.28 -7.34
C ARG A 166 15.70 -2.25 -7.82
N SER A 167 15.38 -3.28 -7.04
CA SER A 167 14.35 -4.25 -7.39
C SER A 167 12.97 -3.59 -7.43
N CYS A 168 12.16 -3.90 -8.43
CA CYS A 168 10.76 -3.50 -8.47
C CYS A 168 9.87 -4.30 -7.50
N ASN A 169 10.42 -5.33 -6.84
CA ASN A 169 9.74 -6.08 -5.80
C ASN A 169 10.75 -6.59 -4.75
N HIS A 170 10.65 -6.10 -3.52
CA HIS A 170 11.54 -6.49 -2.43
C HIS A 170 11.28 -7.92 -1.94
N LYS A 171 10.15 -8.54 -2.33
CA LYS A 171 9.95 -9.99 -2.14
C LYS A 171 10.99 -10.86 -2.84
N TRP A 172 11.71 -10.33 -3.83
CA TRP A 172 12.81 -11.06 -4.49
C TRP A 172 14.16 -10.90 -3.80
N SER A 173 14.26 -10.02 -2.79
CA SER A 173 15.49 -9.83 -2.04
C SER A 173 15.65 -10.90 -0.97
N VAL A 174 16.62 -11.81 -1.16
CA VAL A 174 16.94 -12.87 -0.20
C VAL A 174 17.29 -12.29 1.17
N ALA A 175 18.04 -11.18 1.21
CA ALA A 175 18.40 -10.51 2.47
C ALA A 175 17.15 -10.04 3.24
N ILE A 176 16.23 -9.35 2.58
CA ILE A 176 14.99 -8.87 3.19
C ILE A 176 14.13 -10.05 3.66
N MET A 177 13.99 -11.10 2.83
CA MET A 177 13.17 -12.27 3.21
C MET A 177 13.76 -13.03 4.41
N TRP A 178 15.08 -13.12 4.54
CA TRP A 178 15.72 -13.69 5.73
C TRP A 178 15.54 -12.84 6.98
N GLU A 179 15.59 -11.52 6.85
CA GLU A 179 15.30 -10.61 7.97
C GLU A 179 13.85 -10.77 8.44
N LEU A 180 12.90 -10.92 7.51
CA LEU A 180 11.49 -11.19 7.83
C LEU A 180 11.27 -12.60 8.39
N GLU A 181 11.99 -13.62 7.93
CA GLU A 181 11.96 -14.96 8.54
C GLU A 181 12.43 -14.91 9.99
N ARG A 182 13.48 -14.12 10.26
CA ARG A 182 14.00 -13.95 11.63
C ARG A 182 13.02 -13.23 12.55
N SER A 183 12.24 -12.27 12.05
CA SER A 183 11.27 -11.52 12.84
C SER A 183 9.94 -12.27 13.01
N THR A 184 9.43 -12.88 11.95
CA THR A 184 8.09 -13.51 11.93
C THR A 184 8.11 -15.00 12.26
N GLY A 185 9.26 -15.67 12.12
CA GLY A 185 9.37 -17.13 12.18
C GLY A 185 8.80 -17.85 10.95
N ILE A 186 8.31 -17.13 9.95
CA ILE A 186 7.79 -17.71 8.70
C ILE A 186 8.94 -17.93 7.74
N ASN A 187 9.09 -19.14 7.22
CA ASN A 187 10.18 -19.47 6.33
C ASN A 187 10.26 -18.52 5.11
N ALA A 188 11.45 -18.02 4.76
CA ALA A 188 11.64 -17.05 3.69
C ALA A 188 11.11 -17.54 2.33
N ARG A 189 11.22 -18.83 2.02
CA ARG A 189 10.65 -19.37 0.78
C ARG A 189 9.13 -19.33 0.80
N ALA A 190 8.51 -19.64 1.93
CA ALA A 190 7.06 -19.54 2.08
C ALA A 190 6.57 -18.09 1.90
N LEU A 191 7.32 -17.09 2.40
CA LEU A 191 7.01 -15.67 2.21
C LEU A 191 6.96 -15.25 0.72
N VAL A 192 7.81 -15.85 -0.11
CA VAL A 192 7.90 -15.56 -1.56
C VAL A 192 6.86 -16.34 -2.37
N ASP A 193 6.66 -17.60 -2.02
CA ASP A 193 5.80 -18.53 -2.76
C ASP A 193 4.32 -18.39 -2.39
N PHE A 194 4.00 -17.69 -1.29
CA PHE A 194 2.63 -17.50 -0.85
C PHE A 194 1.81 -16.73 -1.89
N ARG A 195 0.80 -17.40 -2.44
CA ARG A 195 -0.18 -16.86 -3.39
C ARG A 195 -1.59 -17.10 -2.84
N PRO A 196 -2.06 -16.27 -1.89
CA PRO A 196 -3.37 -16.48 -1.29
C PRO A 196 -4.47 -16.22 -2.32
N GLY A 197 -5.52 -17.03 -2.27
CA GLY A 197 -6.79 -16.69 -2.90
C GLY A 197 -7.61 -15.77 -1.99
N THR A 198 -8.53 -15.00 -2.57
CA THR A 198 -9.45 -14.13 -1.82
C THR A 198 -10.90 -14.62 -1.89
N LYS A 199 -11.13 -15.90 -2.21
CA LYS A 199 -12.48 -16.45 -2.46
C LYS A 199 -13.30 -16.69 -1.19
N ASP A 200 -12.64 -16.75 -0.04
CA ASP A 200 -13.23 -17.04 1.27
C ASP A 200 -13.06 -15.86 2.26
N ALA A 201 -12.73 -14.67 1.76
CA ALA A 201 -12.47 -13.45 2.54
C ALA A 201 -13.70 -12.53 2.56
#